data_AF-A0AA37M5K1-F1
#
_entry.id   AF-A0AA37M5K1-F1
#
_cell.length_a   1.000
_cell.length_b   1.000
_cell.length_c   1.000
_cell.angle_alpha   90.00
_cell.angle_beta   90.00
_cell.angle_gamma   90.00
#
_symmetry.space_group_name_H-M   'P 1'
#
loop_
_entity.id
_entity.type
_entity.pdbx_description
1 polymer ?
#
loop_
_entity_poly.entity_id
_entity_poly.type
_entity_poly.pdbx_seq_one_letter_code
_entity_poly.pdbx_strand_id
1 'polypeptide(L)'
;MTKEKRPKPPPKRVLRVAEICRGGQRLHCQFRPRAIGETDDVRLWWFEPSGESCGPVSAREAIALGLVVPAGDGLFGSSDAQTYVAAQS
;
A
#
# COMPACT_ATOMS: atom_id res chain seq x y z
N MET A 1 17.24 -13.81 -32.27
CA MET A 1 17.31 -14.01 -30.81
C MET A 1 16.81 -12.76 -30.11
N THR A 2 15.55 -12.75 -29.68
CA THR A 2 14.95 -11.68 -28.86
C THR A 2 15.50 -11.79 -27.45
N LYS A 3 16.25 -10.78 -26.99
CA LYS A 3 16.68 -10.69 -25.59
C LYS A 3 15.43 -10.52 -24.72
N GLU A 4 15.09 -11.53 -23.93
CA GLU A 4 14.08 -11.39 -22.88
C GLU A 4 14.52 -10.26 -21.94
N LYS A 5 13.74 -9.18 -21.90
CA LYS A 5 13.93 -8.13 -20.89
C LYS A 5 13.54 -8.74 -19.55
N ARG A 6 14.55 -9.06 -18.74
CA ARG A 6 14.33 -9.38 -17.32
C ARG A 6 13.49 -8.26 -16.70
N PRO A 7 12.46 -8.58 -15.90
CA PRO A 7 11.68 -7.57 -15.20
C PRO A 7 12.63 -6.68 -14.40
N LYS A 8 12.50 -5.35 -14.56
CA LYS A 8 13.24 -4.43 -13.70
C LYS A 8 12.75 -4.61 -12.27
N PRO A 9 13.64 -4.63 -11.27
CA PRO A 9 13.21 -4.68 -9.88
C PRO A 9 12.33 -3.46 -9.57
N PRO A 10 11.34 -3.60 -8.66
CA PRO A 10 10.51 -2.48 -8.25
C PRO A 10 11.35 -1.32 -7.72
N PRO A 11 10.86 -0.06 -7.82
CA PRO A 11 11.53 1.09 -7.23
C PRO A 11 11.78 0.89 -5.73
N LYS A 12 12.91 1.39 -5.20
CA LYS A 12 13.26 1.27 -3.77
C LYS A 12 12.15 1.73 -2.82
N ARG A 13 11.45 2.81 -3.18
CA ARG A 13 10.30 3.34 -2.41
C ARG A 13 9.15 2.35 -2.25
N VAL A 14 8.96 1.45 -3.22
CA VAL A 14 7.90 0.42 -3.20
C VAL A 14 8.34 -0.74 -2.31
N LEU A 15 9.59 -1.19 -2.46
CA LEU A 15 10.17 -2.23 -1.60
C LEU A 15 10.17 -1.80 -0.12
N ARG A 16 10.41 -0.50 0.13
CA ARG A 16 10.41 0.07 1.47
C ARG A 16 9.08 -0.09 2.21
N VAL A 17 7.95 -0.05 1.50
CA VAL A 17 6.62 -0.27 2.12
C VAL A 17 6.56 -1.65 2.77
N ALA A 18 6.99 -2.69 2.06
CA ALA A 18 6.99 -4.05 2.56
C ALA A 18 8.02 -4.26 3.67
N GLU A 19 9.20 -3.63 3.58
CA GLU A 19 10.20 -3.64 4.66
C GLU A 19 9.65 -3.06 5.96
N ILE A 20 8.98 -1.90 5.90
CA ILE A 20 8.34 -1.28 7.06
C ILE A 20 7.29 -2.23 7.66
N CYS A 21 6.47 -2.85 6.82
CA CYS A 21 5.44 -3.79 7.29
C CYS A 21 6.06 -5.06 7.92
N ARG A 22 7.16 -5.59 7.35
CA ARG A 22 7.91 -6.71 7.96
C ARG A 22 8.52 -6.34 9.31
N GLY A 23 8.83 -5.06 9.52
CA GLY A 23 9.26 -4.51 10.81
C GLY A 23 8.16 -4.45 11.88
N GLY A 24 6.99 -5.04 11.64
CA GLY A 24 5.88 -5.07 12.59
C GLY A 24 4.89 -3.92 12.43
N GLN A 25 5.07 -3.06 11.43
CA GLN A 25 4.10 -2.01 11.12
C GLN A 25 3.00 -2.53 10.19
N ARG A 26 1.90 -1.79 10.11
CA ARG A 26 0.77 -2.09 9.21
C ARG A 26 0.52 -0.87 8.34
N LEU A 27 0.26 -1.07 7.05
CA LEU A 27 -0.11 0.01 6.15
C LEU A 27 -1.63 0.19 6.18
N HIS A 28 -2.10 1.38 6.49
CA HIS A 28 -3.51 1.73 6.55
C HIS A 28 -3.91 2.58 5.34
N CYS A 29 -5.11 2.34 4.85
CA CYS A 29 -5.80 3.11 3.82
C CYS A 29 -7.15 3.56 4.36
N GLN A 30 -7.46 4.85 4.28
CA GLN A 30 -8.79 5.38 4.55
C GLN A 30 -9.13 6.51 3.58
N PHE A 31 -10.43 6.77 3.44
CA PHE A 31 -10.88 7.98 2.76
C PHE A 31 -10.84 9.19 3.68
N ARG A 32 -10.50 10.34 3.13
CA ARG A 32 -10.93 11.62 3.70
C ARG A 32 -12.30 12.01 3.12
N PRO A 33 -13.19 12.63 3.92
CA PRO A 33 -14.42 13.21 3.39
C PRO A 33 -14.10 14.16 2.24
N ARG A 34 -14.75 13.98 1.08
CA ARG A 34 -14.56 14.86 -0.09
C ARG A 34 -15.19 16.22 0.17
N ALA A 35 -14.47 17.29 -0.15
CA ALA A 35 -15.11 18.58 -0.39
C ALA A 35 -15.85 18.55 -1.74
N ILE A 36 -16.93 19.33 -1.88
CA ILE A 36 -17.66 19.46 -3.15
C ILE A 36 -16.68 19.93 -4.23
N GLY A 37 -16.54 19.13 -5.30
CA GLY A 37 -15.66 19.44 -6.43
C GLY A 37 -14.31 18.70 -6.46
N GLU A 38 -13.95 17.93 -5.43
CA GLU A 38 -12.74 17.09 -5.48
C GLU A 38 -12.96 15.84 -6.36
N THR A 39 -12.20 15.74 -7.45
CA THR A 39 -12.19 14.60 -8.38
C THR A 39 -11.01 13.64 -8.18
N ASP A 40 -9.99 14.07 -7.43
CA ASP A 40 -8.75 13.33 -7.26
C ASP A 40 -8.86 12.23 -6.19
N ASP A 41 -7.89 11.31 -6.20
CA ASP A 41 -7.84 10.21 -5.23
C ASP A 41 -7.68 10.75 -3.79
N VAL A 42 -8.77 10.68 -3.03
CA VAL A 42 -8.90 11.22 -1.68
C VAL A 42 -8.49 10.22 -0.58
N ARG A 43 -7.74 9.17 -0.93
CA ARG A 43 -7.26 8.18 0.03
C ARG A 43 -6.00 8.66 0.74
N LEU A 44 -6.02 8.53 2.07
CA LEU A 44 -4.88 8.71 2.95
C LEU A 44 -4.22 7.36 3.20
N TRP A 45 -2.89 7.37 3.24
CA TRP A 45 -2.08 6.19 3.46
C TRP A 45 -1.03 6.48 4.53
N TRP A 46 -0.92 5.62 5.53
CA TRP A 46 0.05 5.78 6.62
C TRP A 46 0.39 4.45 7.28
N PHE A 47 1.45 4.42 8.07
CA PHE A 47 1.87 3.25 8.84
C PHE A 47 1.46 3.36 10.30
N GLU A 48 0.96 2.26 10.87
CA GLU A 48 0.73 2.11 12.30
C GLU A 48 1.74 1.12 12.89
N PRO A 49 2.27 1.36 14.11
CA PRO A 49 1.87 2.41 15.06
C PRO A 49 2.60 3.77 14.89
N SER A 50 3.46 3.93 13.87
CA SER A 50 4.33 5.11 13.78
C SER A 50 3.61 6.42 13.41
N GLY A 51 2.46 6.33 12.73
CA GLY A 51 1.76 7.47 12.13
C GLY A 51 2.44 8.03 10.88
N GLU A 52 3.53 7.43 10.40
CA GLU A 52 4.27 7.96 9.25
C GLU A 52 3.45 7.85 7.96
N SER A 53 3.42 8.93 7.17
CA SER A 53 2.70 8.95 5.91
C SER A 53 3.33 8.03 4.86
N CYS A 54 2.49 7.39 4.04
CA CYS A 54 2.91 6.64 2.87
C CYS A 54 2.41 7.33 1.59
N GLY A 55 3.26 7.42 0.57
CA GLY A 55 2.84 7.97 -0.72
C GLY A 55 1.84 7.04 -1.42
N PRO A 56 0.73 7.55 -1.97
CA PRO A 56 -0.34 6.71 -2.53
C PRO A 56 0.15 5.86 -3.72
N VAL A 57 1.08 6.37 -4.53
CA VAL A 57 1.67 5.61 -5.65
C VAL A 57 2.47 4.41 -5.14
N SER A 58 3.32 4.61 -4.12
CA SER A 58 4.13 3.52 -3.55
C SER A 58 3.26 2.45 -2.89
N ALA A 59 2.21 2.87 -2.16
CA ALA A 59 1.25 1.96 -1.54
C ALA A 59 0.54 1.10 -2.59
N ARG A 60 -0.02 1.74 -3.63
CA ARG A 60 -0.73 1.04 -4.71
C ARG A 60 0.17 0.09 -5.48
N GLU A 61 1.39 0.51 -5.81
CA GLU A 61 2.37 -0.36 -6.50
C GLU A 61 2.76 -1.56 -5.61
N ALA A 62 2.94 -1.36 -4.30
CA ALA A 62 3.27 -2.46 -3.39
C ALA A 62 2.14 -3.49 -3.29
N ILE A 63 0.88 -3.03 -3.28
CA ILE A 63 -0.31 -3.90 -3.31
C ILE A 63 -0.40 -4.64 -4.64
N ALA A 64 -0.26 -3.93 -5.77
CA ALA A 64 -0.37 -4.52 -7.11
C ALA A 64 0.71 -5.58 -7.37
N LEU A 65 1.90 -5.42 -6.76
CA LEU A 65 3.00 -6.38 -6.82
C LEU A 65 2.88 -7.50 -5.79
N GLY A 66 1.85 -7.50 -4.93
CA GLY A 66 1.65 -8.51 -3.89
C GLY A 66 2.73 -8.47 -2.80
N LEU A 67 3.42 -7.35 -2.61
CA LEU A 67 4.44 -7.18 -1.57
C LEU A 67 3.81 -6.95 -0.18
N VAL A 68 2.62 -6.39 -0.18
CA VAL A 68 1.73 -6.29 0.98
C VAL A 68 0.36 -6.82 0.58
N VAL A 69 -0.33 -7.45 1.53
CA VAL A 69 -1.62 -8.10 1.34
C VAL A 69 -2.61 -7.62 2.40
N PRO A 70 -3.92 -7.64 2.13
CA PRO A 70 -4.95 -7.41 3.14
C PRO A 70 -4.68 -8.21 4.42
N ALA A 71 -4.81 -7.56 5.57
CA ALA A 71 -4.55 -8.20 6.85
C ALA A 71 -5.58 -9.26 7.26
N GLY A 72 -6.74 -9.30 6.58
CA GLY A 72 -7.78 -10.31 6.81
C GLY A 72 -8.45 -10.23 8.19
N ASP A 73 -8.34 -9.09 8.87
CA ASP A 73 -8.85 -8.88 10.24
C ASP A 73 -10.37 -8.61 10.29
N GLY A 74 -11.04 -8.57 9.13
CA GLY A 74 -12.47 -8.34 9.03
C GLY A 74 -12.91 -6.95 9.51
N LEU A 75 -11.96 -6.04 9.76
CA LEU A 75 -12.25 -4.70 10.30
C LEU A 75 -12.89 -3.78 9.27
N PHE A 76 -12.71 -4.07 7.98
CA PHE A 76 -13.22 -3.25 6.89
C PHE A 76 -14.09 -4.11 5.95
N GLY A 77 -15.30 -3.61 5.64
CA GLY A 77 -16.18 -4.20 4.63
C GLY A 77 -15.61 -4.08 3.22
N SER A 78 -16.37 -4.46 2.19
CA SER A 78 -15.98 -4.45 0.77
C SER A 78 -15.73 -3.06 0.15
N SER A 79 -15.42 -2.06 0.97
CA SER A 79 -15.34 -0.64 0.64
C SER A 79 -14.02 -0.10 1.17
N ASP A 80 -13.02 -0.03 0.28
CA ASP A 80 -11.96 0.99 0.12
C ASP A 80 -11.09 1.50 1.30
N ALA A 81 -11.52 1.39 2.55
CA ALA A 81 -10.66 1.41 3.72
C ALA A 81 -10.11 0.01 3.95
N GLN A 82 -8.82 -0.10 4.23
CA GLN A 82 -8.19 -1.41 4.38
C GLN A 82 -6.87 -1.30 5.14
N THR A 83 -6.55 -2.35 5.89
CA THR A 83 -5.22 -2.54 6.47
C THR A 83 -4.47 -3.62 5.73
N TYR A 84 -3.20 -3.37 5.45
CA TYR A 84 -2.30 -4.27 4.77
C TYR A 84 -1.12 -4.64 5.66
N VAL A 85 -0.65 -5.87 5.51
CA VAL A 85 0.55 -6.42 6.16
C VAL A 85 1.53 -6.88 5.10
N ALA A 86 2.78 -7.13 5.47
CA ALA A 86 3.72 -7.74 4.55
C ALA A 86 3.20 -9.10 4.07
N ALA A 87 3.34 -9.39 2.78
CA ALA A 87 3.10 -10.74 2.28
C ALA A 87 4.06 -11.71 2.99
N GLN A 88 3.56 -12.86 3.41
CA GLN A 88 4.43 -13.92 3.93
C GLN A 88 5.30 -14.43 2.77
N SER A 89 6.61 -14.25 2.93
CA SER A 89 7.65 -14.76 2.03
C SER A 89 8.28 -16.00 2.63
#